data_AF-A0AAN7Z6E6-F1
#
_entry.id   AF-A0AAN7Z6E6-F1
#
_cell.length_a   1.000
_cell.length_b   1.000
_cell.length_c   1.000
_cell.angle_alpha   90.00
_cell.angle_beta   90.00
_cell.angle_gamma   90.00
#
_symmetry.space_group_name_H-M   'P 1'
#
loop_
_entity.id
_entity.type
_entity.pdbx_description
1 polymer ?
#
loop_
_entity_poly.entity_id
_entity_poly.type
_entity_poly.pdbx_seq_one_letter_code
_entity_poly.pdbx_strand_id
1 'polypeptide(L)'
;MLLEHLNASTTSAQKAAQYALKFKDMDEDLHSCILEQLEKTNMNTRANIMYFIEHLLEMASRERHNDYVRMMQRDIIRVVDAVCPENGSGAANVKVVRKVLQGLQSKTILLEQTVTEIEGCLKERDTSAHDFTLSSPVNGNEPSAAPASAADPEVSGAQATQRNGASMKPTRRQIEQRIEEDRERHKRMRESMWVVPSNPIEQARKLFAETSDLGVDDSILGKEEIAALRALVKDVGCRHENKSRWEGRSRSKPRPRPRSRATNGVARHI
;
A
#
# COMPACT_ATOMS: atom_id res chain seq x y z
N MET A 1 -5.41 -13.34 22.36
CA MET A 1 -6.18 -12.13 22.79
C MET A 1 -6.36 -11.16 21.61
N LEU A 2 -7.25 -10.16 21.71
CA LEU A 2 -7.64 -9.23 20.61
C LEU A 2 -6.47 -8.66 19.79
N LEU A 3 -5.29 -8.49 20.42
CA LEU A 3 -4.06 -8.02 19.79
C LEU A 3 -3.41 -9.00 18.80
N GLU A 4 -3.62 -10.32 18.94
CA GLU A 4 -3.12 -11.34 18.00
C GLU A 4 -3.77 -11.24 16.62
N HIS A 5 -4.99 -10.69 16.57
CA HIS A 5 -5.77 -10.53 15.34
C HIS A 5 -5.65 -9.13 14.75
N LEU A 6 -4.74 -8.29 15.26
CA LEU A 6 -4.45 -6.98 14.69
C LEU A 6 -3.83 -7.16 13.30
N ASN A 7 -4.45 -6.49 12.33
CA ASN A 7 -3.99 -6.42 10.96
C ASN A 7 -3.71 -4.96 10.57
N ALA A 8 -3.34 -4.74 9.32
CA ALA A 8 -3.02 -3.41 8.80
C ALA A 8 -4.19 -2.41 8.75
N SER A 9 -5.43 -2.85 9.01
CA SER A 9 -6.60 -1.99 8.97
C SER A 9 -6.63 -1.04 10.17
N THR A 10 -6.81 0.25 9.88
CA THR A 10 -7.08 1.28 10.90
C THR A 10 -8.30 0.93 11.74
N THR A 11 -9.33 0.32 11.15
CA THR A 11 -10.53 -0.13 11.87
C THR A 11 -10.23 -1.23 12.89
N SER A 12 -9.27 -2.14 12.59
CA SER A 12 -8.85 -3.18 13.55
C SER A 12 -8.20 -2.54 14.77
N ALA A 13 -7.26 -1.61 14.55
CA ALA A 13 -6.63 -0.83 15.62
C ALA A 13 -7.63 -0.02 16.45
N GLN A 14 -8.56 0.69 15.80
CA GLN A 14 -9.59 1.48 16.48
C GLN A 14 -10.50 0.63 17.36
N LYS A 15 -10.96 -0.54 16.89
CA LYS A 15 -11.78 -1.46 17.68
C LYS A 15 -11.03 -1.98 18.91
N ALA A 16 -9.75 -2.30 18.76
CA ALA A 16 -8.92 -2.70 19.88
C ALA A 16 -8.73 -1.56 20.90
N ALA A 17 -8.54 -0.33 20.43
CA ALA A 17 -8.40 0.84 21.30
C ALA A 17 -9.70 1.13 22.08
N GLN A 18 -10.85 1.05 21.40
CA GLN A 18 -12.17 1.18 22.04
C GLN A 18 -12.38 0.11 23.11
N TYR A 19 -11.95 -1.13 22.85
CA TYR A 19 -12.03 -2.20 23.85
C TYR A 19 -11.17 -1.88 25.07
N ALA A 20 -9.92 -1.47 24.88
CA ALA A 20 -9.02 -1.12 25.98
C ALA A 20 -9.54 0.06 26.83
N LEU A 21 -10.17 1.05 26.20
CA LEU A 21 -10.77 2.19 26.91
C LEU A 21 -12.09 1.84 27.61
N LYS A 22 -12.87 0.92 27.05
CA LYS A 22 -14.07 0.38 27.70
C LYS A 22 -13.74 -0.31 29.02
N PHE A 23 -12.56 -0.94 29.12
CA PHE A 23 -12.08 -1.65 30.30
C PHE A 23 -10.86 -0.96 30.94
N LYS A 24 -10.85 0.38 30.92
CA LYS A 24 -9.76 1.21 31.45
C LYS A 24 -9.45 1.02 32.94
N ASP A 25 -10.38 0.43 33.69
CA ASP A 25 -10.18 0.09 35.11
C ASP A 25 -9.13 -1.03 35.30
N MET A 26 -8.79 -1.75 34.22
CA MET A 26 -7.75 -2.78 34.15
C MET A 26 -6.57 -2.33 33.27
N ASP A 27 -6.32 -1.03 33.16
CA ASP A 27 -5.33 -0.47 32.25
C ASP A 27 -3.89 -0.94 32.52
N GLU A 28 -3.50 -1.17 33.77
CA GLU A 28 -2.18 -1.73 34.13
C GLU A 28 -1.97 -3.14 33.57
N ASP A 29 -2.98 -4.01 33.71
CA ASP A 29 -2.95 -5.38 33.19
C ASP A 29 -2.99 -5.38 31.67
N LEU A 30 -3.83 -4.53 31.07
CA LEU A 30 -3.95 -4.40 29.62
C LEU A 30 -2.67 -3.82 29.01
N HIS A 31 -2.02 -2.85 29.64
CA HIS A 31 -0.71 -2.33 29.24
C HIS A 31 0.36 -3.40 29.31
N SER A 32 0.38 -4.20 30.38
CA SER A 32 1.27 -5.35 30.52
C SER A 32 1.04 -6.38 29.41
N CYS A 33 -0.22 -6.67 29.08
CA CYS A 33 -0.58 -7.53 27.95
C CYS A 33 -0.07 -6.97 26.61
N ILE A 34 -0.15 -5.65 26.39
CA ILE A 34 0.34 -5.01 25.16
C ILE A 34 1.85 -5.26 25.00
N LEU A 35 2.63 -5.02 26.05
CA LEU A 35 4.08 -5.23 26.04
C LEU A 35 4.45 -6.71 25.87
N GLU A 36 3.72 -7.60 26.53
CA GLU A 36 3.88 -9.05 26.37
C GLU A 36 3.64 -9.49 24.93
N GLN A 37 2.57 -8.99 24.29
CA GLN A 37 2.24 -9.32 22.91
C GLN A 37 3.25 -8.72 21.92
N LEU A 38 3.81 -7.55 22.19
CA LEU A 38 4.93 -7.01 21.42
C LEU A 38 6.13 -7.95 21.43
N GLU A 39 6.44 -8.58 22.54
CA GLU A 39 7.60 -9.46 22.68
C GLU A 39 7.37 -10.87 22.11
N LYS A 40 6.13 -11.38 22.14
CA LYS A 40 5.78 -12.75 21.73
C LYS A 40 5.37 -12.90 20.26
N THR A 41 5.13 -11.81 19.55
CA THR A 41 4.61 -11.86 18.17
C THR A 41 5.68 -11.60 17.11
N ASN A 42 5.35 -11.86 15.84
CA ASN A 42 6.25 -11.65 14.71
C ASN A 42 6.41 -10.15 14.35
N MET A 43 7.43 -9.81 13.56
CA MET A 43 7.75 -8.41 13.20
C MET A 43 6.62 -7.64 12.52
N ASN A 44 5.73 -8.32 11.78
CA ASN A 44 4.60 -7.67 11.13
C ASN A 44 3.50 -7.33 12.15
N THR A 45 3.17 -8.27 13.03
CA THR A 45 2.23 -8.03 14.13
C THR A 45 2.75 -6.94 15.07
N ARG A 46 4.06 -6.89 15.35
CA ARG A 46 4.67 -5.79 16.13
C ARG A 46 4.46 -4.42 15.48
N ALA A 47 4.59 -4.34 14.15
CA ALA A 47 4.26 -3.10 13.42
C ALA A 47 2.77 -2.74 13.52
N ASN A 48 1.86 -3.73 13.47
CA ASN A 48 0.43 -3.52 13.70
C ASN A 48 0.14 -3.02 15.12
N ILE A 49 0.81 -3.58 16.13
CA ILE A 49 0.69 -3.12 17.52
C ILE A 49 1.21 -1.69 17.67
N MET A 50 2.31 -1.31 17.00
CA MET A 50 2.81 0.07 17.00
C MET A 50 1.76 1.07 16.50
N TYR A 51 1.08 0.77 15.39
CA TYR A 51 -0.04 1.59 14.91
C TYR A 51 -1.22 1.61 15.88
N PHE A 52 -1.54 0.47 16.49
CA PHE A 52 -2.59 0.39 17.51
C PHE A 52 -2.28 1.28 18.72
N ILE A 53 -1.03 1.32 19.20
CA ILE A 53 -0.61 2.18 20.31
C ILE A 53 -0.89 3.65 19.98
N GLU A 54 -0.60 4.11 18.76
CA GLU A 54 -0.93 5.48 18.34
C GLU A 54 -2.42 5.79 18.52
N HIS A 55 -3.29 4.90 18.04
CA HIS A 55 -4.74 5.06 18.13
C HIS A 55 -5.22 5.00 19.59
N LEU A 56 -4.67 4.09 20.40
CA LEU A 56 -4.99 3.98 21.82
C LEU A 56 -4.67 5.27 22.55
N LEU A 57 -3.47 5.81 22.37
CA LEU A 57 -3.05 7.04 23.06
C LEU A 57 -3.82 8.27 22.59
N GLU A 58 -4.12 8.37 21.30
CA GLU A 58 -4.97 9.44 20.76
C GLU A 58 -6.37 9.42 21.39
N MET A 59 -6.99 8.24 21.44
CA MET A 59 -8.32 8.08 22.03
C MET A 59 -8.30 8.30 23.55
N ALA A 60 -7.31 7.74 24.25
CA ALA A 60 -7.13 7.90 25.70
C ALA A 60 -6.94 9.38 26.09
N SER A 61 -6.15 10.12 25.31
CA SER A 61 -5.95 11.56 25.51
C SER A 61 -7.24 12.36 25.35
N ARG A 62 -8.05 12.04 24.32
CA ARG A 62 -9.38 12.65 24.10
C ARG A 62 -10.36 12.37 25.24
N GLU A 63 -10.36 11.15 25.77
CA GLU A 63 -11.21 10.74 26.90
C GLU A 63 -10.65 11.16 28.28
N ARG A 64 -9.50 11.86 28.30
CA ARG A 64 -8.76 12.26 29.50
C ARG A 64 -8.33 11.11 30.42
N HIS A 65 -8.20 9.90 29.87
CA HIS A 65 -7.63 8.75 30.57
C HIS A 65 -6.10 8.71 30.35
N ASN A 66 -5.36 9.49 31.12
CA ASN A 66 -3.93 9.71 30.87
C ASN A 66 -3.01 8.58 31.36
N ASP A 67 -3.53 7.55 32.04
CA ASP A 67 -2.70 6.47 32.58
C ASP A 67 -2.04 5.63 31.47
N TYR A 68 -2.78 5.29 30.41
CA TYR A 68 -2.19 4.70 29.19
C TYR A 68 -1.09 5.59 28.59
N VAL A 69 -1.29 6.91 28.58
CA VAL A 69 -0.29 7.86 28.04
C VAL A 69 0.98 7.84 28.90
N ARG A 70 0.85 7.92 30.23
CA ARG A 70 2.00 7.92 31.15
C ARG A 70 2.78 6.60 31.08
N MET A 71 2.08 5.47 31.14
CA MET A 71 2.70 4.14 31.07
C MET A 71 3.42 3.95 29.72
N MET A 72 2.80 4.36 28.61
CA MET A 72 3.41 4.21 27.30
C MET A 72 4.57 5.18 27.05
N GLN A 73 4.51 6.41 27.58
CA GLN A 73 5.65 7.34 27.54
C GLN A 73 6.88 6.77 28.28
N ARG A 74 6.67 6.15 29.45
CA ARG A 74 7.74 5.47 30.21
C ARG A 74 8.36 4.32 29.41
N ASP A 75 7.52 3.53 28.74
CA ASP A 75 7.93 2.28 28.11
C ASP A 75 8.21 2.43 26.59
N ILE A 76 8.18 3.65 26.03
CA ILE A 76 8.27 3.87 24.58
C ILE A 76 9.56 3.34 23.96
N ILE A 77 10.68 3.42 24.68
CA ILE A 77 11.97 2.88 24.22
C ILE A 77 11.89 1.35 24.12
N ARG A 78 11.31 0.69 25.14
CA ARG A 78 11.08 -0.77 25.13
C ARG A 78 10.18 -1.19 23.97
N VAL A 79 9.13 -0.41 23.69
CA VAL A 79 8.25 -0.64 22.53
C VAL A 79 9.03 -0.53 21.22
N VAL A 80 9.82 0.54 21.05
CA VAL A 80 10.63 0.77 19.86
C VAL A 80 11.65 -0.35 19.65
N ASP A 81 12.34 -0.78 20.71
CA ASP A 81 13.33 -1.85 20.63
C ASP A 81 12.67 -3.22 20.39
N ALA A 82 11.44 -3.43 20.85
CA ALA A 82 10.68 -4.62 20.48
C ALA A 82 10.29 -4.64 18.99
N VAL A 83 9.89 -3.50 18.42
CA VAL A 83 9.45 -3.39 17.01
C VAL A 83 10.63 -3.31 16.04
N CYS A 84 11.71 -2.66 16.44
CA CYS A 84 12.93 -2.44 15.68
C CYS A 84 14.19 -2.71 16.53
N PRO A 85 14.51 -3.99 16.81
CA PRO A 85 15.66 -4.33 17.63
C PRO A 85 16.99 -3.93 16.98
N GLU A 86 18.03 -3.75 17.81
CA GLU A 86 19.36 -3.28 17.38
C GLU A 86 20.11 -4.27 16.47
N ASN A 87 19.74 -5.55 16.52
CA ASN A 87 20.30 -6.59 15.65
C ASN A 87 19.85 -6.49 14.18
N GLY A 88 19.10 -5.44 13.82
CA GLY A 88 18.63 -5.19 12.45
C GLY A 88 17.42 -6.02 12.02
N SER A 89 16.92 -6.96 12.85
CA SER A 89 15.80 -7.84 12.45
C SER A 89 14.49 -7.09 12.18
N GLY A 90 14.35 -5.88 12.74
CA GLY A 90 13.20 -5.00 12.56
C GLY A 90 13.45 -3.83 11.61
N ALA A 91 14.52 -3.85 10.81
CA ALA A 91 14.84 -2.78 9.86
C ALA A 91 13.67 -2.40 8.94
N ALA A 92 12.91 -3.40 8.45
CA ALA A 92 11.73 -3.17 7.62
C ALA A 92 10.62 -2.36 8.33
N ASN A 93 10.66 -2.25 9.66
CA ASN A 93 9.72 -1.49 10.47
C ASN A 93 10.21 -0.06 10.79
N VAL A 94 11.45 0.33 10.47
CA VAL A 94 12.00 1.66 10.82
C VAL A 94 11.08 2.79 10.34
N LYS A 95 10.60 2.70 9.10
CA LYS A 95 9.67 3.69 8.52
C LYS A 95 8.33 3.74 9.27
N VAL A 96 7.84 2.59 9.74
CA VAL A 96 6.61 2.50 10.55
C VAL A 96 6.80 3.20 11.88
N VAL A 97 7.89 2.88 12.59
CA VAL A 97 8.20 3.48 13.89
C VAL A 97 8.33 5.00 13.76
N ARG A 98 9.11 5.48 12.78
CA ARG A 98 9.29 6.91 12.52
C ARG A 98 7.95 7.62 12.28
N LYS A 99 7.10 7.04 11.43
CA LYS A 99 5.77 7.59 11.14
C LYS A 99 4.91 7.69 12.40
N VAL A 100 4.87 6.65 13.22
CA VAL A 100 4.07 6.64 14.45
C VAL A 100 4.60 7.64 15.47
N LEU A 101 5.92 7.74 15.66
CA LEU A 101 6.52 8.70 16.60
C LEU A 101 6.21 10.15 16.20
N GLN A 102 6.30 10.49 14.90
CA GLN A 102 5.87 11.79 14.38
C GLN A 102 4.36 12.02 14.57
N GLY A 103 3.55 10.97 14.42
CA GLY A 103 2.13 10.98 14.72
C GLY A 103 1.83 11.27 16.20
N LEU A 104 2.62 10.73 17.13
CA LEU A 104 2.50 10.99 18.56
C LEU A 104 2.99 12.41 18.94
N GLN A 105 4.06 12.89 18.30
CA GLN A 105 4.58 14.25 18.49
C GLN A 105 3.57 15.31 18.02
N SER A 106 3.04 15.17 16.80
CA SER A 106 2.05 16.11 16.25
C SER A 106 0.77 16.19 17.08
N LYS A 107 0.44 15.12 17.82
CA LYS A 107 -0.66 15.06 18.78
C LYS A 107 -0.27 15.51 20.19
N THR A 108 0.95 16.00 20.40
CA THR A 108 1.49 16.42 21.71
C THR A 108 1.52 15.31 22.77
N ILE A 109 1.50 14.05 22.34
CA ILE A 109 1.60 12.88 23.24
C ILE A 109 3.05 12.58 23.58
N LEU A 110 3.98 12.81 22.64
CA LEU A 110 5.42 12.75 22.90
C LEU A 110 6.05 14.13 22.71
N LEU A 111 7.09 14.41 23.51
CA LEU A 111 7.90 15.61 23.35
C LEU A 111 8.77 15.49 22.10
N GLU A 112 8.97 16.62 21.41
CA GLU A 112 9.84 16.70 20.23
C GLU A 112 11.27 16.23 20.51
N GLN A 113 11.80 16.57 21.70
CA GLN A 113 13.13 16.13 22.14
C GLN A 113 13.21 14.60 22.23
N THR A 114 12.22 13.95 22.87
CA THR A 114 12.15 12.49 22.99
C THR A 114 12.09 11.82 21.61
N VAL A 115 11.30 12.37 20.68
CA VAL A 115 11.22 11.82 19.32
C VAL A 115 12.54 12.00 18.58
N THR A 116 13.21 13.13 18.72
CA THR A 116 14.51 13.40 18.10
C THR A 116 15.60 12.44 18.60
N GLU A 117 15.64 12.19 19.90
CA GLU A 117 16.58 11.23 20.51
C GLU A 117 16.35 9.81 19.97
N ILE A 118 15.08 9.34 19.96
CA ILE A 118 14.74 8.01 19.44
C ILE A 118 15.04 7.91 17.93
N GLU A 119 14.76 8.96 17.15
CA GLU A 119 15.09 9.01 15.73
C GLU A 119 16.61 8.96 15.48
N GLY A 120 17.42 9.52 16.38
CA GLY A 120 18.87 9.40 16.36
C GLY A 120 19.30 7.92 16.41
N CYS A 121 18.80 7.18 17.40
CA CYS A 121 19.08 5.74 17.56
C CYS A 121 18.59 4.90 16.37
N LEU A 122 17.50 5.30 15.72
CA LEU A 122 16.96 4.59 14.55
C LEU A 122 17.81 4.75 13.28
N LYS A 123 18.61 5.82 13.13
CA LYS A 123 19.45 6.02 11.94
C LYS A 123 20.54 4.95 11.80
N GLU A 124 21.12 4.52 12.91
CA GLU A 124 22.13 3.46 12.95
C GLU A 124 21.55 2.11 12.48
N ARG A 125 20.27 1.89 12.81
CA ARG A 125 19.51 0.66 12.49
C ARG A 125 19.07 0.61 11.01
N ASP A 126 18.76 1.75 10.40
CA ASP A 126 18.42 1.85 8.96
C ASP A 126 19.65 1.60 8.06
N THR A 127 20.82 2.09 8.48
CA THR A 127 22.08 1.94 7.73
C THR A 127 22.52 0.47 7.66
N SER A 128 22.37 -0.27 8.75
CA SER A 128 22.69 -1.71 8.84
C SER A 128 21.83 -2.57 7.90
N ALA A 129 20.63 -2.10 7.55
CA ALA A 129 19.72 -2.81 6.64
C ALA A 129 20.13 -2.63 5.17
N HIS A 130 20.58 -1.42 4.82
CA HIS A 130 20.98 -1.09 3.46
C HIS A 130 22.24 -1.87 3.05
N ASP A 131 23.15 -2.13 3.98
CA ASP A 131 24.36 -2.94 3.76
C ASP A 131 24.03 -4.42 3.40
N PHE A 132 22.97 -4.97 4.03
CA PHE A 132 22.48 -6.31 3.72
C PHE A 132 21.82 -6.40 2.34
N THR A 133 21.18 -5.33 1.86
CA THR A 133 20.51 -5.30 0.54
C THR A 133 21.46 -5.15 -0.64
N LEU A 134 22.65 -4.57 -0.43
CA LEU A 134 23.67 -4.43 -1.47
C LEU A 134 24.54 -5.69 -1.63
N SER A 135 24.54 -6.57 -0.62
CA SER A 135 25.21 -7.88 -0.66
C SER A 135 24.33 -8.91 -1.37
N SER A 136 24.09 -8.72 -2.66
CA SER A 136 23.38 -9.70 -3.49
C SER A 136 24.30 -10.91 -3.74
N PRO A 137 23.92 -12.15 -3.39
CA PRO A 137 24.76 -13.30 -3.64
C PRO A 137 24.72 -13.62 -5.13
N VAL A 138 25.81 -13.33 -5.84
CA VAL A 138 26.09 -13.96 -7.12
C VAL A 138 26.41 -15.42 -6.85
N ASN A 139 25.50 -16.33 -7.17
CA ASN A 139 25.87 -17.72 -7.35
C ASN A 139 25.04 -18.28 -8.50
N GLY A 140 25.64 -18.24 -9.69
CA GLY A 140 25.22 -19.06 -10.81
C GLY A 140 25.67 -20.50 -10.56
N ASN A 141 24.78 -21.46 -10.80
CA ASN A 141 25.06 -22.63 -11.61
C ASN A 141 23.75 -23.41 -11.85
N GLU A 142 23.54 -23.76 -13.11
CA GLU A 142 22.37 -24.43 -13.67
C GLU A 142 22.34 -25.97 -13.37
N PRO A 143 21.57 -26.82 -14.10
CA PRO A 143 20.58 -27.70 -13.50
C PRO A 143 21.05 -29.17 -13.51
N SER A 144 20.46 -30.04 -12.70
CA SER A 144 20.57 -31.48 -12.92
C SER A 144 19.39 -32.25 -12.32
N ALA A 145 19.10 -33.34 -13.01
CA ALA A 145 17.88 -34.10 -13.03
C ALA A 145 17.57 -34.91 -11.75
N ALA A 146 16.31 -35.37 -11.71
CA ALA A 146 15.62 -36.35 -10.84
C ALA A 146 16.46 -37.62 -10.45
N PRO A 147 16.01 -38.55 -9.56
CA PRO A 147 14.62 -38.88 -9.19
C PRO A 147 14.35 -39.37 -7.74
N ALA A 148 13.10 -39.81 -7.54
CA ALA A 148 12.50 -40.41 -6.36
C ALA A 148 13.18 -41.66 -5.79
N SER A 149 13.04 -41.92 -4.49
CA SER A 149 12.42 -43.14 -3.90
C SER A 149 12.56 -43.18 -2.37
N ALA A 150 11.63 -43.92 -1.75
CA ALA A 150 11.38 -44.11 -0.33
C ALA A 150 12.44 -44.95 0.43
N ALA A 151 12.51 -44.76 1.76
CA ALA A 151 12.46 -45.80 2.82
C ALA A 151 13.08 -45.30 4.15
N ASP A 152 12.35 -45.49 5.26
CA ASP A 152 12.84 -45.46 6.65
C ASP A 152 13.75 -46.69 6.94
N PRO A 153 14.57 -46.73 8.03
CA PRO A 153 14.06 -47.00 9.39
C PRO A 153 14.80 -46.29 10.56
N GLU A 154 14.17 -46.40 11.74
CA GLU A 154 14.54 -45.97 13.09
C GLU A 154 15.92 -46.44 13.60
N VAL A 155 16.56 -45.69 14.52
CA VAL A 155 17.07 -46.16 15.84
C VAL A 155 17.32 -44.96 16.78
N SER A 156 17.02 -45.22 18.05
CA SER A 156 16.99 -44.44 19.29
C SER A 156 18.28 -43.74 19.76
N GLY A 157 18.11 -42.67 20.56
CA GLY A 157 19.15 -42.15 21.44
C GLY A 157 18.88 -40.73 21.96
N ALA A 158 18.55 -40.61 23.25
CA ALA A 158 18.29 -39.35 23.95
C ALA A 158 19.52 -38.43 24.07
N GLN A 159 19.33 -37.12 23.90
CA GLN A 159 19.84 -36.09 24.83
C GLN A 159 19.36 -34.67 24.43
N ALA A 160 18.86 -33.96 25.43
CA ALA A 160 18.57 -32.54 25.36
C ALA A 160 19.88 -31.74 25.50
N THR A 161 20.20 -30.90 24.53
CA THR A 161 20.98 -29.68 24.74
C THR A 161 20.54 -28.61 23.74
N GLN A 162 20.06 -27.49 24.28
CA GLN A 162 19.93 -26.21 23.61
C GLN A 162 21.21 -25.86 22.84
N ARG A 163 21.08 -25.34 21.61
CA ARG A 163 21.65 -24.05 21.17
C ARG A 163 21.56 -23.84 19.65
N ASN A 164 21.24 -22.59 19.32
CA ASN A 164 21.46 -21.84 18.08
C ASN A 164 20.25 -21.66 17.17
N GLY A 165 19.65 -20.48 17.32
CA GLY A 165 18.58 -19.94 16.50
C GLY A 165 18.97 -19.93 15.03
N ALA A 166 18.52 -20.93 14.31
CA ALA A 166 18.26 -20.79 12.90
C ALA A 166 17.28 -19.61 12.77
N SER A 167 17.71 -18.56 12.06
CA SER A 167 16.80 -17.56 11.49
C SER A 167 15.77 -18.33 10.68
N MET A 168 14.64 -18.64 11.31
CA MET A 168 13.52 -19.31 10.67
C MET A 168 13.01 -18.31 9.64
N LYS A 169 13.42 -18.52 8.38
CA LYS A 169 12.96 -17.72 7.26
C LYS A 169 11.43 -17.70 7.33
N PRO A 170 10.80 -16.51 7.27
CA PRO A 170 9.35 -16.42 7.37
C PRO A 170 8.72 -17.32 6.29
N THR A 171 7.65 -18.01 6.65
CA THR A 171 6.96 -18.87 5.70
C THR A 171 6.43 -18.03 4.53
N ARG A 172 6.30 -18.65 3.35
CA ARG A 172 5.78 -17.96 2.16
C ARG A 172 4.46 -17.23 2.44
N ARG A 173 3.54 -17.87 3.18
CA ARG A 173 2.26 -17.27 3.59
C ARG A 173 2.44 -16.01 4.44
N GLN A 174 3.37 -16.00 5.38
CA GLN A 174 3.67 -14.83 6.21
C GLN A 174 4.27 -13.69 5.38
N ILE A 175 5.12 -14.00 4.40
CA ILE A 175 5.69 -13.01 3.48
C ILE A 175 4.57 -12.40 2.62
N GLU A 176 3.74 -13.23 1.99
CA GLU A 176 2.62 -12.80 1.15
C GLU A 176 1.62 -11.94 1.96
N GLN A 177 1.30 -12.35 3.19
CA GLN A 177 0.44 -11.57 4.08
C GLN A 177 1.04 -10.19 4.37
N ARG A 178 2.34 -10.12 4.67
CA ARG A 178 3.01 -8.84 4.93
C ARG A 178 3.00 -7.94 3.70
N ILE A 179 3.26 -8.49 2.51
CA ILE A 179 3.21 -7.75 1.25
C ILE A 179 1.81 -7.18 1.02
N GLU A 180 0.75 -7.98 1.21
CA GLU A 180 -0.62 -7.51 1.02
C GLU A 180 -1.01 -6.45 2.04
N GLU A 181 -0.59 -6.61 3.30
CA GLU A 181 -0.82 -5.62 4.35
C GLU A 181 -0.14 -4.29 4.03
N ASP A 182 1.12 -4.30 3.59
CA ASP A 182 1.83 -3.08 3.20
C ASP A 182 1.26 -2.45 1.93
N ARG A 183 0.81 -3.26 0.97
CA ARG A 183 0.09 -2.81 -0.22
C ARG A 183 -1.20 -2.08 0.17
N GLU A 184 -1.97 -2.66 1.08
CA GLU A 184 -3.21 -2.07 1.59
C GLU A 184 -2.97 -0.79 2.40
N ARG A 185 -1.86 -0.68 3.13
CA ARG A 185 -1.47 0.58 3.79
C ARG A 185 -1.14 1.68 2.79
N HIS A 186 -0.30 1.38 1.79
CA HIS A 186 0.08 2.37 0.78
C HIS A 186 -1.10 2.81 -0.06
N LYS A 187 -1.97 1.87 -0.42
CA LYS A 187 -3.21 2.15 -1.14
C LYS A 187 -4.06 3.16 -0.37
N ARG A 188 -4.38 2.91 0.92
CA ARG A 188 -5.13 3.87 1.76
C ARG A 188 -4.45 5.22 1.91
N MET A 189 -3.12 5.25 2.00
CA MET A 189 -2.37 6.51 2.10
C MET A 189 -2.54 7.38 0.85
N ARG A 190 -2.70 6.76 -0.32
CA ARG A 190 -2.90 7.47 -1.60
C ARG A 190 -4.37 7.81 -1.87
N GLU A 191 -5.32 7.12 -1.24
CA GLU A 191 -6.76 7.39 -1.39
C GLU A 191 -7.15 8.81 -0.97
N SER A 192 -6.46 9.43 0.00
CA SER A 192 -6.73 10.81 0.41
C SER A 192 -5.97 11.87 -0.40
N MET A 193 -4.99 11.48 -1.23
CA MET A 193 -4.08 12.40 -1.91
C MET A 193 -4.80 13.31 -2.91
N TRP A 194 -5.83 12.78 -3.58
CA TRP A 194 -6.63 13.50 -4.57
C TRP A 194 -7.86 14.21 -3.95
N VAL A 195 -8.04 14.16 -2.63
CA VAL A 195 -9.18 14.81 -1.98
C VAL A 195 -8.99 16.34 -2.04
N VAL A 196 -10.05 17.02 -2.46
CA VAL A 196 -10.09 18.47 -2.62
C VAL A 196 -10.97 19.06 -1.50
N PRO A 197 -10.55 20.15 -0.82
CA PRO A 197 -11.36 20.79 0.22
C PRO A 197 -12.75 21.16 -0.29
N SER A 198 -13.80 21.14 0.52
CA SER A 198 -15.15 21.52 0.03
C SER A 198 -15.30 23.03 -0.19
N ASN A 199 -14.51 23.86 0.49
CA ASN A 199 -14.56 25.31 0.39
C ASN A 199 -13.86 25.81 -0.88
N PRO A 200 -14.55 26.47 -1.83
CA PRO A 200 -13.96 26.93 -3.10
C PRO A 200 -12.70 27.80 -2.94
N ILE A 201 -12.62 28.61 -1.88
CA ILE A 201 -11.45 29.46 -1.62
C ILE A 201 -10.24 28.60 -1.22
N GLU A 202 -10.45 27.60 -0.38
CA GLU A 202 -9.40 26.66 0.01
C GLU A 202 -8.98 25.77 -1.16
N GLN A 203 -9.93 25.36 -2.02
CA GLN A 203 -9.63 24.66 -3.27
C GLN A 203 -8.70 25.48 -4.16
N ALA A 204 -9.04 26.74 -4.41
CA ALA A 204 -8.25 27.63 -5.26
C ALA A 204 -6.85 27.86 -4.67
N ARG A 205 -6.74 28.03 -3.34
CA ARG A 205 -5.43 28.16 -2.67
C ARG A 205 -4.59 26.90 -2.77
N LYS A 206 -5.19 25.72 -2.53
CA LYS A 206 -4.51 24.42 -2.67
C LYS A 206 -4.02 24.24 -4.11
N LEU A 207 -4.91 24.45 -5.08
CA LEU A 207 -4.57 24.36 -6.50
C LEU A 207 -3.40 25.28 -6.84
N PHE A 208 -3.46 26.55 -6.47
CA PHE A 208 -2.39 27.51 -6.77
C PHE A 208 -1.05 27.13 -6.12
N ALA A 209 -1.07 26.62 -4.89
CA ALA A 209 0.13 26.20 -4.17
C ALA A 209 0.75 24.91 -4.74
N GLU A 210 -0.07 23.99 -5.27
CA GLU A 210 0.36 22.70 -5.78
C GLU A 210 0.61 22.69 -7.30
N THR A 211 0.15 23.72 -8.02
CA THR A 211 0.36 23.85 -9.46
C THR A 211 1.84 24.03 -9.76
N SER A 212 2.41 23.10 -10.51
CA SER A 212 3.77 23.21 -11.03
C SER A 212 3.84 24.14 -12.24
N ASP A 213 5.04 24.63 -12.55
CA ASP A 213 5.29 25.33 -13.80
C ASP A 213 5.04 24.44 -15.02
N LEU A 214 4.76 25.06 -16.16
CA LEU A 214 4.52 24.36 -17.42
C LEU A 214 5.80 23.70 -17.93
N GLY A 215 5.73 22.39 -18.13
CA GLY A 215 6.79 21.56 -18.67
C GLY A 215 6.61 21.23 -20.15
N VAL A 216 7.54 20.42 -20.66
CA VAL A 216 7.49 19.89 -22.02
C VAL A 216 6.28 18.97 -22.19
N ASP A 217 5.99 18.15 -21.18
CA ASP A 217 4.87 17.22 -21.17
C ASP A 217 3.51 17.93 -21.30
N ASP A 218 3.34 19.11 -20.67
CA ASP A 218 2.12 19.92 -20.82
C ASP A 218 1.92 20.41 -22.26
N SER A 219 3.00 20.78 -22.96
CA SER A 219 2.94 21.17 -24.37
C SER A 219 2.55 20.00 -25.27
N ILE A 220 3.06 18.81 -24.96
CA ILE A 220 2.74 17.58 -25.70
C ILE A 220 1.27 17.23 -25.47
N LEU A 221 0.85 17.13 -24.20
CA LEU A 221 -0.52 16.82 -23.81
C LEU A 221 -1.51 17.81 -24.45
N GLY A 222 -1.23 19.12 -24.37
CA GLY A 222 -2.09 20.14 -24.97
C GLY A 222 -2.23 20.01 -26.49
N LYS A 223 -1.16 19.64 -27.21
CA LYS A 223 -1.23 19.38 -28.67
C LYS A 223 -2.07 18.15 -28.97
N GLU A 224 -1.91 17.08 -28.19
CA GLU A 224 -2.65 15.83 -28.34
C GLU A 224 -4.15 16.04 -28.04
N GLU A 225 -4.49 16.74 -26.97
CA GLU A 225 -5.87 17.09 -26.61
C GLU A 225 -6.54 17.95 -27.69
N ILE A 226 -5.84 18.97 -28.21
CA ILE A 226 -6.35 19.80 -29.31
C ILE A 226 -6.58 18.95 -30.57
N ALA A 227 -5.66 18.04 -30.90
CA ALA A 227 -5.81 17.16 -32.05
C ALA A 227 -7.00 16.22 -31.89
N ALA A 228 -7.17 15.62 -30.70
CA ALA A 228 -8.30 14.76 -30.36
C ALA A 228 -9.63 15.52 -30.43
N LEU A 229 -9.71 16.73 -29.86
CA LEU A 229 -10.90 17.57 -29.89
C LEU A 229 -11.27 17.96 -31.33
N ARG A 230 -10.28 18.34 -32.14
CA ARG A 230 -10.51 18.63 -33.58
C ARG A 230 -11.02 17.41 -34.34
N ALA A 231 -10.55 16.21 -34.03
CA ALA A 231 -11.05 14.98 -34.64
C ALA A 231 -12.51 14.73 -34.23
N LEU A 232 -12.84 14.90 -32.95
CA LEU A 232 -14.22 14.76 -32.46
C LEU A 232 -15.17 15.78 -33.12
N VAL A 233 -14.77 17.05 -33.18
CA VAL A 233 -15.59 18.11 -33.80
C VAL A 233 -15.82 17.87 -35.30
N LYS A 234 -14.84 17.31 -36.02
CA LYS A 234 -15.01 16.95 -37.43
C LYS A 234 -16.02 15.81 -37.63
N ASP A 235 -16.13 14.90 -36.68
CA ASP A 235 -17.07 13.78 -36.73
C ASP A 235 -18.49 14.21 -36.33
N VAL A 236 -18.60 15.20 -35.43
CA VAL A 236 -19.87 15.85 -35.07
C VAL A 236 -20.26 16.84 -36.17
N GLY A 237 -20.73 16.33 -37.31
CA GLY A 237 -21.27 17.15 -38.38
C GLY A 237 -22.40 18.06 -37.91
N CYS A 238 -22.39 19.32 -38.33
CA CYS A 238 -23.47 20.26 -37.99
C CYS A 238 -24.79 19.75 -38.59
N ARG A 239 -25.89 19.82 -37.82
CA ARG A 239 -27.24 19.38 -38.26
C ARG A 239 -27.68 20.01 -39.59
N HIS A 240 -27.16 21.19 -39.92
CA HIS A 240 -27.41 21.88 -41.19
C HIS A 240 -26.71 21.24 -42.40
N GLU A 241 -25.51 20.71 -42.19
CA GLU A 241 -24.67 20.10 -43.23
C GLU A 241 -25.18 18.70 -43.63
N ASN A 242 -25.89 18.03 -42.71
CA ASN A 242 -26.53 16.74 -42.98
C ASN A 242 -27.81 16.88 -43.84
N LYS A 243 -28.50 18.04 -43.77
CA LYS A 243 -29.68 18.35 -44.61
C LYS A 243 -29.30 18.63 -46.06
N SER A 244 -28.28 19.45 -46.30
CA SER A 244 -27.81 19.79 -47.65
C SER A 244 -27.26 18.57 -48.39
N ARG A 245 -26.61 17.64 -47.67
CA ARG A 245 -26.10 16.37 -48.24
C ARG A 245 -27.21 15.39 -48.63
N TRP A 246 -28.32 15.36 -47.90
CA TRP A 246 -29.50 14.56 -48.25
C TRP A 246 -30.29 15.18 -49.42
N GLU A 247 -30.53 16.49 -49.40
CA GLU A 247 -31.26 17.18 -50.47
C GLU A 247 -30.50 17.20 -51.81
N GLY A 248 -29.17 17.27 -51.78
CA GLY A 248 -28.33 17.18 -52.98
C GLY A 248 -28.33 15.80 -53.63
N ARG A 249 -28.50 14.72 -52.85
CA ARG A 249 -28.54 13.34 -53.36
C ARG A 249 -29.89 12.97 -53.97
N SER A 250 -30.97 13.63 -53.55
CA SER A 250 -32.33 13.44 -54.08
C SER A 250 -32.54 14.04 -55.48
N ARG A 251 -31.63 14.91 -55.96
CA ARG A 251 -31.75 15.56 -57.27
C ARG A 251 -30.98 14.86 -58.41
N SER A 252 -30.19 13.83 -58.14
CA SER A 252 -29.54 13.05 -59.20
C SER A 252 -30.52 12.04 -59.82
N LYS A 253 -30.90 12.26 -61.08
CA LYS A 253 -31.80 11.39 -61.88
C LYS A 253 -31.39 9.90 -61.77
N PRO A 254 -32.35 8.96 -61.68
CA PRO A 254 -32.03 7.54 -61.61
C PRO A 254 -31.38 7.07 -62.92
N ARG A 255 -30.27 6.32 -62.81
CA ARG A 255 -29.62 5.65 -63.95
C ARG A 255 -30.60 4.67 -64.64
N PRO A 256 -30.56 4.53 -65.97
CA PRO A 256 -31.45 3.60 -66.66
C PRO A 256 -31.10 2.15 -66.28
N ARG A 257 -32.13 1.32 -66.10
CA ARG A 257 -32.00 -0.10 -65.75
C ARG A 257 -31.28 -0.88 -66.86
N PRO A 258 -30.38 -1.83 -66.53
CA PRO A 258 -29.73 -2.65 -67.55
C PRO A 258 -30.73 -3.65 -68.16
N ARG A 259 -30.72 -3.77 -69.49
CA ARG A 259 -31.52 -4.77 -70.24
C ARG A 259 -31.07 -6.19 -69.87
N SER A 260 -32.06 -7.09 -69.70
CA SER A 260 -31.83 -8.51 -69.45
C SER A 260 -31.10 -9.17 -70.63
N ARG A 261 -30.01 -9.87 -70.32
CA ARG A 261 -29.21 -10.62 -71.30
C ARG A 261 -29.93 -11.95 -71.57
N ALA A 262 -30.53 -12.08 -72.75
CA ALA A 262 -31.06 -13.36 -73.23
C ALA A 262 -29.89 -14.33 -73.48
N THR A 263 -30.00 -15.53 -72.91
CA THR A 263 -29.09 -16.66 -73.14
C THR A 263 -29.45 -17.31 -74.47
N ASN A 264 -28.58 -17.17 -75.48
CA ASN A 264 -28.60 -18.06 -76.64
C ASN A 264 -27.26 -18.78 -76.70
N GLY A 265 -27.27 -20.06 -76.32
CA GLY A 265 -26.23 -20.99 -76.71
C GLY A 265 -26.52 -21.49 -78.12
N VAL A 266 -25.50 -21.51 -78.98
CA VAL A 266 -25.45 -22.46 -80.11
C VAL A 266 -24.00 -22.87 -80.31
N ALA A 267 -23.87 -24.17 -80.58
CA ALA A 267 -22.68 -24.95 -80.80
C ALA A 267 -21.86 -24.52 -82.03
N ARG A 268 -20.60 -24.97 -82.03
CA ARG A 268 -19.69 -24.99 -83.18
C ARG A 268 -20.28 -25.83 -84.33
N HIS A 269 -20.18 -25.32 -85.56
CA HIS A 269 -19.60 -26.07 -86.67
C HIS A 269 -19.22 -25.14 -87.84
N ILE A 270 -17.95 -25.30 -88.25
CA ILE A 270 -17.28 -25.01 -89.54
C ILE A 270 -17.30 -23.55 -90.03
#